data_AF-A0A7R9DAP7-F1
#
_entry.id   AF-A0A7R9DAP7-F1
#
_cell.length_a   1.000
_cell.length_b   1.000
_cell.length_c   1.000
_cell.angle_alpha   90.00
_cell.angle_beta   90.00
_cell.angle_gamma   90.00
#
_symmetry.space_group_name_H-M   'P 1'
#
loop_
_entity.id
_entity.type
_entity.pdbx_description
1 polymer ?
#
loop_
_entity_poly.entity_id
_entity_poly.type
_entity_poly.pdbx_seq_one_letter_code
_entity_poly.pdbx_strand_id
1 'polypeptide(L)'
;MEIIYSLTSTDATDADSYWLMQTEFPGPYDDARKLWEGIKPLYLKLQSYVRSRLVSRYGEQALDNSTDIPAHLLGSLLSYDWSNIADVVFTDTDVVYANIQKALKEKNLGGKSTYETAGKLLTKLGLDEVGHVPVFAWRESGKLSTPDRNPNLNLPDIISLVYCESDTLGVYEAAVGLSSLLASSRPYLSSLELLTEEDPNTPTLLLLQALRILPRLPYYLAADLSRLDLLRSGNFTGQQVAQSWDRHREEFQQISTSGGEEGGWDFMFDDQITSNKPYLGKFAGIIAQFQILEVFQNMTSNTTDILQAMEGNTLLRQLLQEGMSLKWPELLEKHFQIVGLDDEPLLRYFRPLEEFLDRQGSPKNLNPEGRSGDSLTPVIAGTGVNVTTNTTSPKTTSVGSAILIGCATVAAIGIVTTLFLIGRKRFKRGGHEYQIAKSEPI
;
A
#
# COMPACT_ATOMS: atom_id res chain seq x y z
N MET A 1 24.54 -3.14 25.75
CA MET A 1 24.56 -1.69 26.03
C MET A 1 25.90 -1.20 25.50
N GLU A 2 26.03 -0.46 24.41
CA GLU A 2 25.14 0.45 23.70
C GLU A 2 25.39 0.24 22.20
N ILE A 3 24.32 0.09 21.42
CA ILE A 3 24.33 0.46 20.01
C ILE A 3 23.16 1.44 19.88
N ILE A 4 23.36 2.63 20.46
CA ILE A 4 22.67 3.83 20.03
C ILE A 4 23.56 4.33 18.89
N TYR A 5 23.22 3.99 17.64
CA TYR A 5 23.78 4.74 16.53
C TYR A 5 23.36 6.19 16.74
N SER A 6 24.36 7.06 16.79
CA SER A 6 24.25 8.48 17.08
C SER A 6 23.25 9.16 16.16
N LEU A 7 22.09 9.52 16.71
CA LEU A 7 21.29 10.64 16.24
C LEU A 7 22.07 11.93 16.52
N THR A 8 23.03 12.24 15.67
CA THR A 8 23.52 13.60 15.49
C THR A 8 23.50 13.90 13.99
N SER A 9 22.31 13.97 13.40
CA SER A 9 22.07 14.83 12.25
C SER A 9 21.59 16.17 12.80
N THR A 10 22.54 17.07 13.01
CA THR A 10 22.39 18.39 13.64
C THR A 10 21.63 19.42 12.80
N ASP A 11 20.95 19.02 11.71
CA ASP A 11 20.40 19.94 10.71
C ASP A 11 18.85 19.99 10.69
N ALA A 12 18.16 19.04 11.33
CA ALA A 12 16.70 19.08 11.42
C ALA A 12 16.25 20.03 12.53
N THR A 13 15.50 21.08 12.17
CA THR A 13 15.05 22.13 13.09
C THR A 13 13.69 21.83 13.74
N ASP A 14 12.93 20.89 13.17
CA ASP A 14 11.56 20.54 13.56
C ASP A 14 11.23 19.08 13.17
N ALA A 15 10.06 18.61 13.61
CA ALA A 15 9.57 17.27 13.35
C ALA A 15 9.38 16.97 11.86
N ASP A 16 8.88 17.94 11.10
CA ASP A 16 8.69 17.85 9.65
C ASP A 16 10.03 17.55 8.94
N SER A 17 11.04 18.37 9.20
CA SER A 17 12.38 18.24 8.62
C SER A 17 13.04 16.92 9.01
N TYR A 18 12.83 16.46 10.24
CA TYR A 18 13.33 15.16 10.71
C TYR A 18 12.68 13.99 9.95
N TRP A 19 11.36 14.01 9.74
CA TRP A 19 10.65 12.96 9.00
C TRP A 19 10.93 12.99 7.50
N LEU A 20 11.07 14.17 6.90
CA LEU A 20 11.49 14.32 5.51
C LEU A 20 12.89 13.73 5.31
N MET A 21 13.80 13.95 6.26
CA MET A 21 15.13 13.34 6.23
C MET A 21 15.05 11.81 6.31
N GLN A 22 14.20 11.24 7.17
CA GLN A 22 14.02 9.79 7.29
C GLN A 22 13.43 9.13 6.04
N THR A 23 12.58 9.85 5.30
CA THR A 23 11.91 9.32 4.10
C THR A 23 12.67 9.61 2.81
N GLU A 24 13.72 10.43 2.90
CA GLU A 24 14.48 11.00 1.77
C GLU A 24 13.58 11.63 0.70
N PHE A 25 12.37 12.03 1.08
CA PHE A 25 11.41 12.61 0.15
C PHE A 25 11.95 13.97 -0.31
N PRO A 26 12.02 14.24 -1.63
CA PRO A 26 12.79 15.36 -2.15
C PRO A 26 12.14 16.74 -1.93
N GLY A 27 10.88 16.79 -1.50
CA GLY A 27 10.11 18.03 -1.30
C GLY A 27 9.43 18.12 0.07
N PRO A 28 8.70 19.21 0.36
CA PRO A 28 7.83 19.28 1.53
C PRO A 28 6.62 18.34 1.40
N TYR A 29 5.94 18.06 2.52
CA TYR A 29 4.67 17.32 2.53
C TYR A 29 3.61 17.94 1.59
N ASP A 30 3.69 19.24 1.30
CA ASP A 30 2.80 19.91 0.35
C ASP A 30 2.92 19.37 -1.07
N ASP A 31 4.08 18.87 -1.49
CA ASP A 31 4.22 18.25 -2.81
C ASP A 31 3.51 16.90 -2.86
N ALA A 32 3.55 16.12 -1.77
CA ALA A 32 2.76 14.91 -1.65
C ALA A 32 1.24 15.20 -1.61
N ARG A 33 0.81 16.31 -0.98
CA ARG A 33 -0.59 16.76 -1.07
C ARG A 33 -0.98 17.11 -2.50
N LYS A 34 -0.13 17.78 -3.28
CA LYS A 34 -0.42 18.09 -4.69
C LYS A 34 -0.61 16.82 -5.52
N LEU A 35 0.28 15.84 -5.36
CA LEU A 35 0.14 14.52 -6.01
C LEU A 35 -1.18 13.85 -5.59
N TRP A 36 -1.53 13.92 -4.30
CA TRP A 36 -2.82 13.40 -3.85
C TRP A 36 -4.01 14.12 -4.46
N GLU A 37 -4.01 15.45 -4.54
CA GLU A 37 -5.13 16.20 -5.12
C GLU A 37 -5.35 15.88 -6.60
N GLY A 38 -4.32 15.52 -7.36
CA GLY A 38 -4.47 15.02 -8.74
C GLY A 38 -5.07 13.61 -8.82
N ILE A 39 -4.78 12.73 -7.84
CA ILE A 39 -5.31 11.36 -7.76
C ILE A 39 -6.72 11.29 -7.15
N LYS A 40 -7.04 12.23 -6.26
CA LYS A 40 -8.27 12.28 -5.47
C LYS A 40 -9.56 12.16 -6.29
N PRO A 41 -9.72 12.76 -7.49
CA PRO A 41 -10.91 12.55 -8.31
C PRO A 41 -11.18 11.08 -8.65
N LEU A 42 -10.14 10.33 -9.03
CA LEU A 42 -10.25 8.89 -9.30
C LEU A 42 -10.60 8.13 -8.03
N TYR A 43 -9.98 8.48 -6.90
CA TYR A 43 -10.31 7.89 -5.60
C TYR A 43 -11.78 8.10 -5.21
N LEU A 44 -12.32 9.30 -5.39
CA LEU A 44 -13.73 9.61 -5.08
C LEU A 44 -14.70 8.84 -5.97
N LYS A 45 -14.36 8.62 -7.25
CA LYS A 45 -15.12 7.72 -8.13
C LYS A 45 -15.13 6.28 -7.60
N LEU A 46 -13.97 5.77 -7.17
CA LEU A 46 -13.87 4.45 -6.55
C LEU A 46 -14.67 4.38 -5.24
N GLN A 47 -14.54 5.37 -4.36
CA GLN A 47 -15.25 5.45 -3.07
C GLN A 47 -16.76 5.42 -3.29
N SER A 48 -17.28 6.24 -4.22
CA SER A 48 -18.70 6.29 -4.54
C SER A 48 -19.21 4.95 -5.08
N TYR A 49 -18.42 4.30 -5.94
CA TYR A 49 -18.76 2.98 -6.46
C TYR A 49 -18.79 1.93 -5.35
N VAL A 50 -17.76 1.85 -4.50
CA VAL A 50 -17.70 0.92 -3.35
C VAL A 50 -18.85 1.18 -2.38
N ARG A 51 -19.14 2.44 -2.07
CA ARG A 51 -20.26 2.85 -1.24
C ARG A 51 -21.59 2.32 -1.81
N SER A 52 -21.83 2.47 -3.12
CA SER A 52 -23.04 1.98 -3.77
C SER A 52 -23.21 0.46 -3.65
N ARG A 53 -22.09 -0.29 -3.70
CA ARG A 53 -22.07 -1.74 -3.51
C ARG A 53 -22.36 -2.12 -2.06
N LEU A 54 -21.80 -1.40 -1.10
CA LEU A 54 -22.10 -1.57 0.33
C LEU A 54 -23.57 -1.30 0.63
N VAL A 55 -24.15 -0.21 0.10
CA VAL A 55 -25.58 0.09 0.21
C VAL A 55 -26.42 -1.05 -0.37
N SER A 56 -26.06 -1.54 -1.56
CA SER A 56 -26.78 -2.64 -2.22
C SER A 56 -26.75 -3.93 -1.38
N ARG A 57 -25.69 -4.15 -0.60
CA ARG A 57 -25.49 -5.36 0.21
C ARG A 57 -26.10 -5.27 1.60
N TYR A 58 -25.97 -4.12 2.27
CA TYR A 58 -26.27 -3.93 3.69
C TYR A 58 -27.43 -2.95 3.94
N GLY A 59 -27.91 -2.23 2.92
CA GLY A 59 -28.93 -1.19 3.02
C GLY A 59 -28.35 0.19 3.38
N GLU A 60 -29.11 1.26 3.12
CA GLU A 60 -28.66 2.66 3.39
C GLU A 60 -28.40 2.93 4.88
N GLN A 61 -29.16 2.26 5.77
CA GLN A 61 -29.02 2.40 7.22
C GLN A 61 -27.64 1.98 7.73
N ALA A 62 -26.96 1.06 7.04
CA ALA A 62 -25.62 0.60 7.44
C ALA A 62 -24.54 1.68 7.29
N LEU A 63 -24.83 2.80 6.61
CA LEU A 63 -23.90 3.91 6.43
C LEU A 63 -24.33 5.16 7.21
N ASP A 64 -25.28 5.02 8.15
CA ASP A 64 -25.78 6.11 9.02
C ASP A 64 -26.25 7.37 8.26
N ASN A 65 -26.70 7.22 7.00
CA ASN A 65 -27.00 8.32 6.07
C ASN A 65 -25.84 9.32 5.86
N SER A 66 -24.63 8.99 6.33
CA SER A 66 -23.41 9.77 6.10
C SER A 66 -22.93 9.58 4.68
N THR A 67 -22.26 10.55 4.08
CA THR A 67 -21.54 10.40 2.81
C THR A 67 -20.36 9.43 2.91
N ASP A 68 -19.81 9.34 4.12
CA ASP A 68 -18.58 8.62 4.40
C ASP A 68 -18.86 7.13 4.59
N ILE A 69 -17.87 6.29 4.28
CA ILE A 69 -18.00 4.84 4.48
C ILE A 69 -17.56 4.51 5.91
N PRO A 70 -18.38 3.83 6.73
CA PRO A 70 -17.94 3.36 8.03
C PRO A 70 -16.71 2.45 7.91
N ALA A 71 -15.64 2.78 8.64
CA ALA A 71 -14.34 2.09 8.58
C ALA A 71 -14.48 0.56 8.74
N HIS A 72 -15.34 0.11 9.67
CA HIS A 72 -15.55 -1.31 9.93
C HIS A 72 -16.16 -2.10 8.75
N LEU A 73 -16.72 -1.43 7.74
CA LEU A 73 -17.29 -2.08 6.55
C LEU A 73 -16.26 -2.34 5.43
N LEU A 74 -15.04 -1.83 5.56
CA LEU A 74 -14.02 -1.89 4.49
C LEU A 74 -13.16 -3.16 4.53
N GLY A 75 -13.45 -4.09 5.44
CA GLY A 75 -12.84 -5.41 5.49
C GLY A 75 -11.38 -5.46 5.94
N SER A 76 -10.80 -4.32 6.34
CA SER A 76 -9.48 -4.21 6.96
C SER A 76 -9.61 -3.45 8.28
N LEU A 77 -8.83 -3.85 9.29
CA LEU A 77 -8.83 -3.23 10.62
C LEU A 77 -8.56 -1.72 10.54
N LEU A 78 -7.61 -1.34 9.69
CA LEU A 78 -7.17 0.05 9.50
C LEU A 78 -7.77 0.71 8.25
N SER A 79 -8.61 -0.01 7.50
CA SER A 79 -9.31 0.52 6.31
C SER A 79 -8.42 1.11 5.20
N TYR A 80 -7.12 0.79 5.17
CA TYR A 80 -6.22 1.19 4.08
C TYR A 80 -6.23 0.22 2.88
N ASP A 81 -6.87 -0.95 3.02
CA ASP A 81 -6.95 -1.98 1.98
C ASP A 81 -8.38 -2.50 1.87
N TRP A 82 -9.05 -2.18 0.76
CA TRP A 82 -10.46 -2.54 0.51
C TRP A 82 -10.58 -3.80 -0.34
N SER A 83 -9.48 -4.48 -0.69
CA SER A 83 -9.55 -5.73 -1.46
C SER A 83 -10.26 -6.86 -0.69
N ASN A 84 -10.31 -6.78 0.65
CA ASN A 84 -10.99 -7.75 1.51
C ASN A 84 -12.52 -7.75 1.36
N ILE A 85 -13.10 -6.73 0.71
CA ILE A 85 -14.52 -6.66 0.38
C ILE A 85 -14.79 -6.90 -1.11
N ALA A 86 -13.84 -7.53 -1.82
CA ALA A 86 -14.01 -7.91 -3.21
C ALA A 86 -15.32 -8.70 -3.46
N ASP A 87 -15.73 -9.57 -2.52
CA ASP A 87 -17.00 -10.32 -2.61
C ASP A 87 -18.26 -9.45 -2.48
N VAL A 88 -18.13 -8.24 -1.95
CA VAL A 88 -19.20 -7.24 -1.91
C VAL A 88 -19.17 -6.34 -3.13
N VAL A 89 -17.97 -6.00 -3.61
CA VAL A 89 -17.76 -5.08 -4.74
C VAL A 89 -18.03 -5.75 -6.09
N PHE A 90 -17.55 -6.99 -6.26
CA PHE A 90 -17.81 -7.81 -7.43
C PHE A 90 -19.10 -8.61 -7.21
N THR A 91 -20.09 -8.42 -8.08
CA THR A 91 -21.33 -9.20 -8.08
C THR A 91 -21.07 -10.60 -8.66
N ASP A 92 -22.02 -11.52 -8.45
CA ASP A 92 -21.98 -12.87 -9.05
C ASP A 92 -21.93 -12.86 -10.60
N THR A 93 -22.16 -11.70 -11.21
CA THR A 93 -22.08 -11.47 -12.66
C THR A 93 -20.69 -11.07 -13.15
N ASP A 94 -19.73 -10.79 -12.26
CA ASP A 94 -18.34 -10.58 -12.67
C ASP A 94 -17.69 -11.95 -12.97
N VAL A 95 -17.84 -12.35 -14.23
CA VAL A 95 -17.37 -13.66 -14.73
C VAL A 95 -15.86 -13.80 -14.55
N VAL A 96 -15.09 -12.73 -14.73
CA VAL A 96 -13.63 -12.76 -14.60
C VAL A 96 -13.22 -13.07 -13.17
N TYR A 97 -13.76 -12.33 -12.19
CA TYR A 97 -13.45 -12.58 -10.78
C TYR A 97 -13.88 -13.99 -10.34
N ALA A 98 -15.07 -14.44 -10.76
CA ALA A 98 -15.58 -15.76 -10.46
C ALA A 98 -14.72 -16.89 -11.07
N ASN A 99 -14.26 -16.71 -12.31
CA ASN A 99 -13.41 -17.69 -13.00
C ASN A 99 -12.04 -17.81 -12.34
N ILE A 100 -11.42 -16.69 -11.96
CA ILE A 100 -10.12 -16.73 -11.26
C ILE A 100 -10.27 -17.45 -9.91
N GLN A 101 -11.31 -17.12 -9.14
CA GLN A 101 -11.60 -17.79 -7.86
C GLN A 101 -11.79 -19.30 -8.01
N LYS A 102 -12.52 -19.72 -9.05
CA LYS A 102 -12.72 -21.13 -9.37
C LYS A 102 -11.39 -21.80 -9.75
N ALA A 103 -10.61 -21.20 -10.65
CA ALA A 103 -9.35 -21.74 -11.12
C ALA A 103 -8.30 -21.84 -10.00
N LEU A 104 -8.21 -20.85 -9.12
CA LEU A 104 -7.32 -20.88 -7.95
C LEU A 104 -7.64 -22.07 -7.03
N LYS A 105 -8.93 -22.35 -6.82
CA LYS A 105 -9.39 -23.50 -6.03
C LYS A 105 -9.07 -24.83 -6.71
N GLU A 106 -9.36 -24.95 -8.00
CA GLU A 106 -9.12 -26.17 -8.78
C GLU A 106 -7.64 -26.52 -8.87
N LYS A 107 -6.78 -25.50 -8.99
CA LYS A 107 -5.31 -25.64 -9.01
C LYS A 107 -4.68 -25.79 -7.63
N ASN A 108 -5.48 -25.68 -6.56
CA ASN A 108 -5.01 -25.70 -5.18
C ASN A 108 -3.85 -24.71 -4.94
N LEU A 109 -3.95 -23.51 -5.53
CA LEU A 109 -2.96 -22.45 -5.42
C LEU A 109 -3.11 -21.74 -4.06
N GLY A 110 -2.58 -22.37 -3.02
CA GLY A 110 -2.53 -21.84 -1.66
C GLY A 110 -1.26 -22.27 -0.93
N GLY A 111 -0.96 -21.58 0.18
CA GLY A 111 0.18 -21.91 1.04
C GLY A 111 1.49 -22.00 0.25
N LYS A 112 2.15 -23.16 0.30
CA LYS A 112 3.46 -23.37 -0.33
C LYS A 112 3.46 -23.09 -1.83
N SER A 113 2.43 -23.55 -2.54
CA SER A 113 2.37 -23.40 -4.00
C SER A 113 2.34 -21.94 -4.44
N THR A 114 1.71 -21.05 -3.65
CA THR A 114 1.68 -19.61 -3.93
C THR A 114 3.08 -18.98 -3.82
N TYR A 115 3.88 -19.38 -2.83
CA TYR A 115 5.27 -18.91 -2.69
C TYR A 115 6.17 -19.42 -3.81
N GLU A 116 6.02 -20.68 -4.22
CA GLU A 116 6.77 -21.24 -5.37
C GLU A 116 6.42 -20.49 -6.66
N THR A 117 5.14 -20.19 -6.88
CA THR A 117 4.68 -19.36 -8.00
C THR A 117 5.24 -17.94 -7.95
N ALA A 118 5.28 -17.31 -6.76
CA ALA A 118 5.91 -16.02 -6.58
C ALA A 118 7.41 -16.05 -6.87
N GLY A 119 8.13 -17.09 -6.41
CA GLY A 119 9.55 -17.29 -6.72
C GLY A 119 9.82 -17.35 -8.23
N LYS A 120 8.99 -18.10 -8.97
CA LYS A 120 9.08 -18.16 -10.44
C LYS A 120 8.86 -16.80 -11.11
N LEU A 121 7.92 -15.99 -10.61
CA LEU A 121 7.72 -14.63 -11.12
C LEU A 121 8.96 -13.76 -10.86
N LEU A 122 9.50 -13.79 -9.65
CA LEU A 122 10.70 -13.02 -9.32
C LEU A 122 11.88 -13.39 -10.23
N THR A 123 12.07 -14.68 -10.53
CA THR A 123 13.08 -15.13 -11.50
C THR A 123 12.83 -14.56 -12.90
N LYS A 124 11.57 -14.51 -13.36
CA LYS A 124 11.21 -13.85 -14.64
C LYS A 124 11.51 -12.36 -14.61
N LEU A 125 11.33 -11.68 -13.48
CA LEU A 125 11.69 -10.26 -13.31
C LEU A 125 13.21 -10.02 -13.18
N GLY A 126 14.02 -11.04 -13.46
CA GLY A 126 15.47 -10.94 -13.37
C GLY A 126 15.96 -10.85 -11.93
N LEU A 127 15.18 -11.24 -10.93
CA LEU A 127 15.60 -11.33 -9.53
C LEU A 127 16.04 -12.76 -9.19
N ASP A 128 16.80 -12.93 -8.14
CA ASP A 128 17.26 -14.26 -7.74
C ASP A 128 16.07 -15.08 -7.22
N GLU A 129 16.03 -16.37 -7.59
CA GLU A 129 15.00 -17.27 -7.11
C GLU A 129 15.08 -17.34 -5.58
N VAL A 130 13.93 -17.20 -4.91
CA VAL A 130 13.83 -17.42 -3.47
C VAL A 130 13.83 -18.92 -3.20
N GLY A 131 14.92 -19.61 -3.57
CA GLY A 131 15.09 -21.07 -3.42
C GLY A 131 15.02 -21.52 -1.96
N HIS A 132 15.25 -20.57 -1.04
CA HIS A 132 15.05 -20.74 0.39
C HIS A 132 14.39 -19.48 0.94
N VAL A 133 13.05 -19.38 0.89
CA VAL A 133 12.37 -18.68 1.99
C VAL A 133 12.82 -19.45 3.22
N PRO A 134 13.65 -18.86 4.11
CA PRO A 134 14.31 -19.66 5.13
C PRO A 134 13.23 -20.35 5.97
N VAL A 135 13.48 -21.59 6.36
CA VAL A 135 12.51 -22.45 7.07
C VAL A 135 11.93 -21.75 8.32
N PHE A 136 12.60 -20.73 8.88
CA PHE A 136 12.03 -19.88 9.93
C PHE A 136 10.84 -19.02 9.46
N ALA A 137 10.88 -18.43 8.26
CA ALA A 137 9.75 -17.68 7.70
C ALA A 137 8.55 -18.60 7.41
N TRP A 138 8.79 -19.87 7.05
CA TRP A 138 7.75 -20.91 6.97
C TRP A 138 7.20 -21.33 8.34
N ARG A 139 8.09 -21.58 9.30
CA ARG A 139 7.75 -22.14 10.62
C ARG A 139 7.07 -21.11 11.52
N GLU A 140 7.36 -19.82 11.36
CA GLU A 140 6.75 -18.74 12.15
C GLU A 140 5.50 -18.16 11.46
N SER A 141 5.42 -18.09 10.13
CA SER A 141 4.19 -17.68 9.43
C SER A 141 3.04 -18.69 9.61
N GLY A 142 3.34 -20.00 9.64
CA GLY A 142 2.36 -21.04 9.96
C GLY A 142 1.88 -21.03 11.42
N LYS A 143 2.69 -20.52 12.35
CA LYS A 143 2.35 -20.44 13.79
C LYS A 143 1.46 -19.27 14.16
N LEU A 144 1.28 -18.27 13.29
CA LEU A 144 0.30 -17.18 13.48
C LEU A 144 -1.15 -17.69 13.55
N SER A 145 -1.38 -18.98 13.28
CA SER A 145 -2.68 -19.65 13.46
C SER A 145 -2.79 -20.53 14.72
N THR A 146 -1.74 -20.65 15.54
CA THR A 146 -1.77 -21.49 16.77
C THR A 146 -1.21 -20.74 17.99
N PRO A 147 -1.93 -20.69 19.13
CA PRO A 147 -1.60 -19.85 20.28
C PRO A 147 -0.49 -20.40 21.20
N ASP A 148 0.45 -21.21 20.69
CA ASP A 148 1.51 -21.78 21.54
C ASP A 148 2.75 -20.88 21.55
N ARG A 149 2.85 -20.09 22.62
CA ARG A 149 4.02 -19.30 23.02
C ARG A 149 5.21 -20.23 23.29
N ASN A 150 6.22 -20.22 22.43
CA ASN A 150 7.53 -20.81 22.75
C ASN A 150 8.48 -19.70 23.26
N PRO A 151 8.89 -19.73 24.55
CA PRO A 151 9.65 -18.67 25.19
C PRO A 151 11.16 -18.64 24.85
N ASN A 152 11.67 -19.54 24.01
CA ASN A 152 13.09 -19.62 23.65
C ASN A 152 13.41 -19.09 22.25
N LEU A 153 12.58 -18.21 21.68
CA LEU A 153 12.83 -17.60 20.38
C LEU A 153 13.88 -16.48 20.54
N ASN A 154 15.09 -16.69 20.03
CA ASN A 154 16.05 -15.60 19.85
C ASN A 154 15.54 -14.69 18.72
N LEU A 155 14.80 -13.65 19.11
CA LEU A 155 14.29 -12.55 18.28
C LEU A 155 15.35 -11.72 17.49
N PRO A 156 16.65 -11.62 17.84
CA PRO A 156 17.54 -10.63 17.21
C PRO A 156 17.76 -10.80 15.70
N ASP A 157 17.83 -12.03 15.19
CA ASP A 157 18.20 -12.29 13.79
C ASP A 157 17.04 -12.09 12.80
N ILE A 158 15.80 -12.27 13.25
CA ILE A 158 14.59 -11.98 12.45
C ILE A 158 14.35 -10.48 12.39
N ILE A 159 14.60 -9.78 13.50
CA ILE A 159 14.52 -8.33 13.56
C ILE A 159 15.52 -7.72 12.58
N SER A 160 16.76 -8.19 12.49
CA SER A 160 17.77 -7.61 11.60
C SER A 160 17.46 -7.70 10.09
N LEU A 161 16.83 -8.79 9.62
CA LEU A 161 16.44 -8.96 8.20
C LEU A 161 15.16 -8.20 7.82
N VAL A 162 14.28 -7.93 8.79
CA VAL A 162 13.06 -7.14 8.62
C VAL A 162 13.31 -5.64 8.89
N TYR A 163 14.38 -5.29 9.63
CA TYR A 163 14.70 -3.89 9.96
C TYR A 163 15.59 -3.15 8.96
N CYS A 164 15.95 -3.75 7.82
CA CYS A 164 16.59 -3.01 6.72
C CYS A 164 15.60 -2.09 5.95
N GLU A 165 14.48 -1.73 6.60
CA GLU A 165 13.30 -1.09 6.02
C GLU A 165 13.28 0.44 6.09
N SER A 166 14.04 1.10 6.98
CA SER A 166 13.80 2.53 7.26
C SER A 166 14.30 3.47 6.17
N ASP A 167 15.51 3.25 5.65
CA ASP A 167 16.20 4.32 4.91
C ASP A 167 15.93 4.30 3.40
N THR A 168 15.28 3.24 2.88
CA THR A 168 14.98 3.05 1.43
C THR A 168 13.53 2.62 1.17
N LEU A 169 12.63 3.00 2.09
CA LEU A 169 11.23 2.58 2.10
C LEU A 169 10.49 2.85 0.77
N GLY A 170 10.83 3.94 0.08
CA GLY A 170 10.26 4.28 -1.23
C GLY A 170 10.63 3.31 -2.36
N VAL A 171 11.92 2.95 -2.50
CA VAL A 171 12.37 1.97 -3.50
C VAL A 171 11.75 0.59 -3.24
N TYR A 172 11.70 0.17 -1.97
CA TYR A 172 11.11 -1.12 -1.63
C TYR A 172 9.62 -1.18 -1.89
N GLU A 173 8.87 -0.16 -1.45
CA GLU A 173 7.43 -0.11 -1.72
C GLU A 173 7.16 -0.08 -3.23
N ALA A 174 7.97 0.65 -4.01
CA ALA A 174 7.85 0.68 -5.47
C ALA A 174 8.12 -0.69 -6.12
N ALA A 175 9.18 -1.39 -5.71
CA ALA A 175 9.53 -2.69 -6.27
C ALA A 175 8.51 -3.78 -5.91
N VAL A 176 8.00 -3.76 -4.68
CA VAL A 176 6.96 -4.68 -4.20
C VAL A 176 5.64 -4.41 -4.92
N GLY A 177 5.26 -3.14 -5.01
CA GLY A 177 4.10 -2.68 -5.73
C GLY A 177 4.13 -3.08 -7.20
N LEU A 178 5.24 -2.84 -7.89
CA LEU A 178 5.46 -3.25 -9.29
C LEU A 178 5.31 -4.78 -9.45
N SER A 179 6.01 -5.56 -8.64
CA SER A 179 5.94 -7.03 -8.66
C SER A 179 4.49 -7.51 -8.47
N SER A 180 3.74 -6.81 -7.64
CA SER A 180 2.36 -7.12 -7.33
C SER A 180 1.37 -6.76 -8.45
N LEU A 181 1.60 -5.64 -9.14
CA LEU A 181 0.86 -5.26 -10.36
C LEU A 181 1.05 -6.33 -11.45
N LEU A 182 2.30 -6.77 -11.65
CA LEU A 182 2.65 -7.79 -12.65
C LEU A 182 2.05 -9.16 -12.32
N ALA A 183 2.04 -9.55 -11.04
CA ALA A 183 1.38 -10.77 -10.58
C ALA A 183 -0.15 -10.78 -10.81
N SER A 184 -0.76 -9.60 -10.96
CA SER A 184 -2.19 -9.46 -11.25
C SER A 184 -2.47 -9.15 -12.71
N SER A 185 -1.43 -9.09 -13.54
CA SER A 185 -1.56 -8.80 -14.96
C SER A 185 -2.21 -9.97 -15.68
N ARG A 186 -3.01 -9.66 -16.71
CA ARG A 186 -3.67 -10.67 -17.52
C ARG A 186 -2.69 -11.66 -18.16
N PRO A 187 -1.55 -11.25 -18.76
CA PRO A 187 -0.56 -12.18 -19.29
C PRO A 187 -0.06 -13.19 -18.25
N TYR A 188 0.21 -12.71 -17.03
CA TYR A 188 0.69 -13.59 -15.96
C TYR A 188 -0.39 -14.57 -15.50
N LEU A 189 -1.62 -14.09 -15.24
CA LEU A 189 -2.73 -14.94 -14.83
C LEU A 189 -3.08 -15.99 -15.90
N SER A 190 -3.02 -15.63 -17.18
CA SER A 190 -3.16 -16.58 -18.30
C SER A 190 -2.03 -17.62 -18.31
N SER A 191 -0.79 -17.21 -18.01
CA SER A 191 0.34 -18.16 -17.91
C SER A 191 0.21 -19.17 -16.76
N LEU A 192 -0.60 -18.86 -15.75
CA LEU A 192 -0.98 -19.77 -14.67
C LEU A 192 -2.26 -20.57 -14.97
N GLU A 193 -2.86 -20.35 -16.15
CA GLU A 193 -4.19 -20.84 -16.57
C GLU A 193 -5.29 -20.46 -15.56
N LEU A 194 -5.16 -19.27 -14.96
CA LEU A 194 -6.20 -18.66 -14.10
C LEU A 194 -7.19 -17.81 -14.89
N LEU A 195 -6.79 -17.40 -16.09
CA LEU A 195 -7.60 -16.73 -17.09
C LEU A 195 -7.37 -17.40 -18.44
N THR A 196 -8.36 -17.24 -19.31
CA THR A 196 -8.38 -17.74 -20.68
C THR A 196 -8.59 -16.59 -21.65
N GLU A 197 -8.38 -16.85 -22.94
CA GLU A 197 -8.71 -15.89 -24.01
C GLU A 197 -10.24 -15.65 -24.13
N GLU A 198 -11.06 -16.57 -23.62
CA GLU A 198 -12.52 -16.46 -23.62
C GLU A 198 -13.04 -15.49 -22.54
N ASP A 199 -12.25 -15.24 -21.49
CA ASP A 199 -12.63 -14.32 -20.43
C ASP A 199 -12.75 -12.89 -21.00
N PRO A 200 -13.80 -12.13 -20.66
CA PRO A 200 -13.94 -10.79 -21.20
C PRO A 200 -12.83 -9.87 -20.70
N ASN A 201 -12.43 -8.88 -21.51
CA ASN A 201 -11.46 -7.88 -21.10
C ASN A 201 -12.14 -6.74 -20.34
N THR A 202 -12.68 -7.06 -19.16
CA THR A 202 -13.28 -6.10 -18.24
C THR A 202 -12.23 -5.44 -17.35
N PRO A 203 -12.51 -4.24 -16.79
CA PRO A 203 -11.63 -3.59 -15.82
C PRO A 203 -11.60 -4.28 -14.44
N THR A 204 -12.04 -5.54 -14.32
CA THR A 204 -12.08 -6.31 -13.06
C THR A 204 -10.73 -6.37 -12.36
N LEU A 205 -9.66 -6.65 -13.10
CA LEU A 205 -8.30 -6.69 -12.54
C LEU A 205 -7.84 -5.31 -12.06
N LEU A 206 -8.13 -4.26 -12.84
CA LEU A 206 -7.83 -2.87 -12.46
C LEU A 206 -8.61 -2.45 -11.21
N LEU A 207 -9.90 -2.81 -11.12
CA LEU A 207 -10.72 -2.53 -9.94
C LEU A 207 -10.14 -3.21 -8.70
N LEU A 208 -9.69 -4.46 -8.81
CA LEU A 208 -9.04 -5.15 -7.70
C LEU A 208 -7.75 -4.45 -7.26
N GLN A 209 -6.94 -3.97 -8.22
CA GLN A 209 -5.77 -3.15 -7.90
C GLN A 209 -6.15 -1.83 -7.24
N ALA A 210 -7.18 -1.15 -7.74
CA ALA A 210 -7.63 0.14 -7.22
C ALA A 210 -8.12 0.04 -5.78
N LEU A 211 -8.89 -1.01 -5.44
CA LEU A 211 -9.35 -1.28 -4.06
C LEU A 211 -8.20 -1.44 -3.07
N ARG A 212 -7.01 -1.83 -3.54
CA ARG A 212 -5.84 -2.03 -2.71
C ARG A 212 -4.92 -0.83 -2.67
N ILE A 213 -4.73 -0.16 -3.79
CA ILE A 213 -3.70 0.88 -3.97
C ILE A 213 -4.27 2.26 -3.60
N LEU A 214 -5.43 2.62 -4.14
CA LEU A 214 -5.95 3.98 -3.98
C LEU A 214 -6.29 4.33 -2.53
N PRO A 215 -6.84 3.44 -1.68
CA PRO A 215 -7.10 3.75 -0.28
C PRO A 215 -5.86 3.89 0.61
N ARG A 216 -4.70 3.39 0.18
CA ARG A 216 -3.43 3.51 0.92
C ARG A 216 -2.88 4.93 0.87
N LEU A 217 -2.93 5.57 -0.30
CA LEU A 217 -2.43 6.93 -0.51
C LEU A 217 -3.01 7.94 0.50
N PRO A 218 -4.34 8.09 0.66
CA PRO A 218 -4.91 9.00 1.65
C PRO A 218 -4.69 8.52 3.09
N TYR A 219 -4.60 7.21 3.33
CA TYR A 219 -4.28 6.69 4.67
C TYR A 219 -2.88 7.11 5.12
N TYR A 220 -1.88 6.95 4.24
CA TYR A 220 -0.49 7.31 4.50
C TYR A 220 -0.35 8.81 4.81
N LEU A 221 -1.01 9.67 4.02
CA LEU A 221 -1.04 11.11 4.29
C LEU A 221 -1.77 11.45 5.58
N ALA A 222 -2.95 10.85 5.84
CA ALA A 222 -3.69 11.06 7.09
C ALA A 222 -2.85 10.68 8.31
N ALA A 223 -2.10 9.57 8.23
CA ALA A 223 -1.28 9.09 9.31
C ALA A 223 -0.07 9.96 9.62
N ASP A 224 0.61 10.49 8.60
CA ASP A 224 1.72 11.40 8.83
C ASP A 224 1.24 12.78 9.30
N LEU A 225 0.26 13.35 8.60
CA LEU A 225 -0.24 14.70 8.89
C LEU A 225 -0.92 14.79 10.26
N SER A 226 -1.68 13.78 10.67
CA SER A 226 -2.28 13.75 12.01
C SER A 226 -1.25 13.79 13.13
N ARG A 227 -0.13 13.08 12.97
CA ARG A 227 0.97 13.05 13.94
C ARG A 227 1.80 14.32 13.90
N LEU A 228 2.10 14.85 12.71
CA LEU A 228 2.80 16.13 12.56
C LEU A 228 1.99 17.28 13.16
N ASP A 229 0.68 17.32 12.96
CA ASP A 229 -0.20 18.31 13.59
C ASP A 229 -0.12 18.25 15.13
N LEU A 230 -0.13 17.04 15.72
CA LEU A 230 0.05 16.86 17.16
C LEU A 230 1.43 17.36 17.63
N LEU A 231 2.50 17.01 16.91
CA LEU A 231 3.87 17.44 17.20
C LEU A 231 4.01 18.97 17.14
N ARG A 232 3.41 19.62 16.14
CA ARG A 232 3.40 21.09 16.00
C ARG A 232 2.58 21.77 17.09
N SER A 233 1.43 21.21 17.44
CA SER A 233 0.56 21.76 18.49
C SER A 233 1.14 21.58 19.91
N GLY A 234 2.02 20.60 20.09
CA GLY A 234 2.57 20.21 21.39
C GLY A 234 1.54 19.60 22.34
N ASN A 235 0.34 19.25 21.86
CA ASN A 235 -0.75 18.77 22.70
C ASN A 235 -1.06 17.29 22.47
N PHE A 236 -0.93 16.48 23.51
CA PHE A 236 -0.94 15.01 23.43
C PHE A 236 -1.95 14.36 24.38
N THR A 237 -3.01 15.08 24.76
CA THR A 237 -4.09 14.43 25.53
C THR A 237 -4.73 13.33 24.70
N GLY A 238 -5.15 12.22 25.32
CA GLY A 238 -5.70 11.08 24.58
C GLY A 238 -6.87 11.45 23.68
N GLN A 239 -7.73 12.36 24.14
CA GLN A 239 -8.85 12.89 23.35
C GLN A 239 -8.37 13.62 22.08
N GLN A 240 -7.34 14.45 22.18
CA GLN A 240 -6.83 15.20 21.01
C GLN A 240 -6.07 14.33 20.04
N VAL A 241 -5.36 13.32 20.53
CA VAL A 241 -4.71 12.33 19.67
C VAL A 241 -5.77 11.62 18.83
N ALA A 242 -6.82 11.10 19.47
CA ALA A 242 -7.92 10.43 18.78
C ALA A 242 -8.66 11.38 17.82
N GLN A 243 -9.00 12.60 18.25
CA GLN A 243 -9.65 13.60 17.40
C GLN A 243 -8.79 14.02 16.20
N SER A 244 -7.47 14.17 16.38
CA SER A 244 -6.56 14.47 15.29
C SER A 244 -6.57 13.35 14.26
N TRP A 245 -6.49 12.10 14.72
CA TRP A 245 -6.56 10.92 13.88
C TRP A 245 -7.88 10.85 13.10
N ASP A 246 -9.00 10.86 13.80
CA ASP A 246 -10.35 10.74 13.21
C ASP A 246 -10.60 11.83 12.15
N ARG A 247 -10.29 13.09 12.48
CA ARG A 247 -10.41 14.22 11.55
C ARG A 247 -9.63 14.01 10.25
N HIS A 248 -8.37 13.56 10.32
CA HIS A 248 -7.56 13.35 9.12
C HIS A 248 -8.05 12.16 8.30
N ARG A 249 -8.55 11.09 8.95
CA ARG A 249 -9.17 9.95 8.27
C ARG A 249 -10.43 10.39 7.51
N GLU A 250 -11.28 11.21 8.13
CA GLU A 250 -12.48 11.79 7.50
C GLU A 250 -12.14 12.75 6.36
N GLU A 251 -11.11 13.57 6.50
CA GLU A 251 -10.67 14.53 5.47
C GLU A 251 -10.11 13.81 4.24
N PHE A 252 -9.13 12.93 4.43
CA PHE A 252 -8.39 12.32 3.33
C PHE A 252 -9.07 11.06 2.78
N GLN A 253 -9.60 10.19 3.64
CA GLN A 253 -10.20 8.91 3.21
C GLN A 253 -11.71 8.95 3.06
N GLN A 254 -12.42 9.99 3.52
CA GLN A 254 -13.90 10.06 3.43
C GLN A 254 -14.55 8.81 4.06
N ILE A 255 -14.03 8.42 5.22
CA ILE A 255 -14.53 7.31 6.03
C ILE A 255 -14.92 7.83 7.41
N SER A 256 -15.97 7.25 7.99
CA SER A 256 -16.34 7.53 9.37
C SER A 256 -15.68 6.51 10.30
N THR A 257 -14.98 6.99 11.33
CA THR A 257 -14.47 6.12 12.39
C THR A 257 -15.58 5.89 13.42
N SER A 258 -15.74 4.65 13.88
CA SER A 258 -16.92 4.23 14.67
C SER A 258 -16.76 4.48 16.17
N GLY A 259 -15.90 5.44 16.56
CA GLY A 259 -15.36 5.56 17.92
C GLY A 259 -16.31 6.13 18.98
N GLY A 260 -17.47 6.69 18.62
CA GLY A 260 -18.30 7.41 19.59
C GLY A 260 -17.51 8.53 20.29
N GLU A 261 -17.88 8.88 21.54
CA GLU A 261 -17.26 9.99 22.29
C GLU A 261 -15.80 9.70 22.76
N GLU A 262 -15.33 8.45 22.71
CA GLU A 262 -13.96 8.07 23.17
C GLU A 262 -12.90 8.04 22.05
N GLY A 263 -13.31 8.21 20.80
CA GLY A 263 -12.43 8.36 19.64
C GLY A 263 -11.72 7.08 19.18
N GLY A 264 -11.33 7.04 17.91
CA GLY A 264 -10.73 5.88 17.25
C GLY A 264 -9.28 5.61 17.63
N TRP A 265 -9.05 4.64 18.51
CA TRP A 265 -7.70 4.13 18.86
C TRP A 265 -7.20 3.03 17.90
N ASP A 266 -7.82 2.88 16.74
CA ASP A 266 -7.46 1.84 15.76
C ASP A 266 -6.01 2.00 15.26
N PHE A 267 -5.48 3.23 15.23
CA PHE A 267 -4.07 3.50 14.90
C PHE A 267 -3.05 2.79 15.80
N MET A 268 -3.44 2.32 17.01
CA MET A 268 -2.58 1.50 17.87
C MET A 268 -2.29 0.11 17.28
N PHE A 269 -3.07 -0.34 16.30
CA PHE A 269 -2.82 -1.57 15.57
C PHE A 269 -1.93 -1.37 14.33
N ASP A 270 -1.46 -0.15 14.11
CA ASP A 270 -0.55 0.19 13.02
C ASP A 270 0.91 0.16 13.50
N ASP A 271 1.70 -0.74 12.91
CA ASP A 271 3.12 -0.91 13.25
C ASP A 271 3.96 0.35 12.95
N GLN A 272 3.70 1.03 11.83
CA GLN A 272 4.50 2.21 11.48
C GLN A 272 4.20 3.36 12.44
N ILE A 273 2.94 3.52 12.85
CA ILE A 273 2.56 4.53 13.83
C ILE A 273 3.17 4.21 15.20
N THR A 274 3.02 2.96 15.68
CA THR A 274 3.55 2.55 17.00
C THR A 274 5.08 2.49 17.06
N SER A 275 5.73 2.26 15.92
CA SER A 275 7.20 2.32 15.78
C SER A 275 7.71 3.73 15.41
N ASN A 276 6.84 4.74 15.38
CA ASN A 276 7.16 6.13 15.04
C ASN A 276 7.90 6.29 13.69
N LYS A 277 7.48 5.52 12.68
CA LYS A 277 7.98 5.60 11.31
C LYS A 277 7.03 6.44 10.44
N PRO A 278 7.54 7.36 9.61
CA PRO A 278 6.75 8.12 8.64
C PRO A 278 6.31 7.25 7.45
N TYR A 279 5.12 7.53 6.93
CA TYR A 279 4.51 6.84 5.79
C TYR A 279 4.85 7.46 4.43
N LEU A 280 5.36 8.69 4.40
CA LEU A 280 5.63 9.44 3.17
C LEU A 280 6.53 8.67 2.18
N GLY A 281 7.49 7.88 2.67
CA GLY A 281 8.29 6.99 1.83
C GLY A 281 7.45 5.94 1.10
N LYS A 282 6.46 5.32 1.77
CA LYS A 282 5.53 4.38 1.12
C LYS A 282 4.59 5.07 0.14
N PHE A 283 4.13 6.28 0.47
CA PHE A 283 3.35 7.09 -0.46
C PHE A 283 4.14 7.33 -1.76
N ALA A 284 5.38 7.79 -1.64
CA ALA A 284 6.29 8.01 -2.76
C ALA A 284 6.54 6.73 -3.56
N GLY A 285 6.76 5.61 -2.89
CA GLY A 285 6.96 4.32 -3.53
C GLY A 285 5.76 3.86 -4.36
N ILE A 286 4.52 4.07 -3.87
CA ILE A 286 3.32 3.77 -4.66
C ILE A 286 3.28 4.61 -5.95
N ILE A 287 3.64 5.89 -5.91
CA ILE A 287 3.66 6.74 -7.12
C ILE A 287 4.78 6.29 -8.07
N ALA A 288 5.99 6.11 -7.53
CA ALA A 288 7.16 5.69 -8.30
C ALA A 288 6.96 4.34 -9.00
N GLN A 289 6.21 3.41 -8.41
CA GLN A 289 5.95 2.10 -9.02
C GLN A 289 5.28 2.22 -10.41
N PHE A 290 4.42 3.23 -10.61
CA PHE A 290 3.71 3.44 -11.88
C PHE A 290 4.61 4.15 -12.90
N GLN A 291 5.47 5.07 -12.45
CA GLN A 291 6.51 5.65 -13.31
C GLN A 291 7.49 4.56 -13.80
N ILE A 292 7.94 3.68 -12.91
CA ILE A 292 8.79 2.54 -13.27
C ILE A 292 8.05 1.59 -14.24
N LEU A 293 6.77 1.32 -13.99
CA LEU A 293 5.95 0.51 -14.89
C LEU A 293 5.88 1.12 -16.30
N GLU A 294 5.67 2.44 -16.41
CA GLU A 294 5.63 3.14 -17.69
C GLU A 294 6.97 3.07 -18.44
N VAL A 295 8.09 3.14 -17.73
CA VAL A 295 9.42 2.94 -18.33
C VAL A 295 9.52 1.57 -19.00
N PHE A 296 9.09 0.49 -18.34
CA PHE A 296 9.09 -0.83 -18.95
C PHE A 296 8.07 -0.98 -20.08
N GLN A 297 6.89 -0.35 -19.97
CA GLN A 297 5.90 -0.32 -21.04
C GLN A 297 6.46 0.31 -22.32
N ASN A 298 7.25 1.38 -22.19
CA ASN A 298 7.86 2.08 -23.31
C ASN A 298 9.01 1.30 -23.97
N MET A 299 9.55 0.26 -23.31
CA MET A 299 10.59 -0.62 -23.86
C MET A 299 10.04 -1.72 -24.77
N THR A 300 8.73 -1.96 -24.78
CA THR A 300 8.10 -3.02 -25.59
C THR A 300 7.16 -2.44 -26.63
N SER A 301 7.21 -3.01 -27.84
CA SER A 301 6.24 -2.70 -28.91
C SER A 301 4.85 -3.26 -28.62
N ASN A 302 4.74 -4.24 -27.72
CA ASN A 302 3.48 -4.78 -27.25
C ASN A 302 3.20 -4.29 -25.81
N THR A 303 2.43 -3.21 -25.71
CA THR A 303 2.10 -2.56 -24.43
C THR A 303 1.35 -3.46 -23.45
N THR A 304 0.82 -4.62 -23.91
CA THR A 304 0.04 -5.53 -23.06
C THR A 304 0.88 -6.56 -22.31
N ASP A 305 2.10 -6.87 -22.77
CA ASP A 305 2.96 -7.87 -22.13
C ASP A 305 4.22 -7.23 -21.52
N ILE A 306 4.02 -6.54 -20.41
CA ILE A 306 5.10 -5.88 -19.64
C ILE A 306 6.08 -6.91 -19.08
N LEU A 307 5.61 -8.14 -18.80
CA LEU A 307 6.50 -9.21 -18.33
C LEU A 307 7.58 -9.52 -19.36
N GLN A 308 7.24 -9.52 -20.64
CA GLN A 308 8.22 -9.68 -21.71
C GLN A 308 9.28 -8.57 -21.72
N ALA A 309 8.88 -7.32 -21.44
CA ALA A 309 9.82 -6.19 -21.39
C ALA A 309 10.79 -6.28 -20.19
N MET A 310 10.33 -6.91 -19.10
CA MET A 310 11.12 -7.09 -17.88
C MET A 310 11.95 -8.38 -17.89
N GLU A 311 11.56 -9.39 -18.68
CA GLU A 311 12.26 -10.66 -18.76
C GLU A 311 13.67 -10.47 -19.34
N GLY A 312 14.68 -10.78 -18.52
CA GLY A 312 16.10 -10.58 -18.86
C GLY A 312 16.62 -9.15 -18.68
N ASN A 313 15.78 -8.22 -18.22
CA ASN A 313 16.19 -6.86 -17.87
C ASN A 313 16.79 -6.82 -16.46
N THR A 314 17.88 -6.06 -16.27
CA THR A 314 18.59 -5.96 -14.99
C THR A 314 18.28 -4.70 -14.18
N LEU A 315 17.48 -3.76 -14.69
CA LEU A 315 17.23 -2.45 -14.06
C LEU A 315 16.61 -2.61 -12.66
N LEU A 316 15.58 -3.46 -12.53
CA LEU A 316 14.96 -3.71 -11.22
C LEU A 316 15.95 -4.37 -10.24
N ARG A 317 16.78 -5.30 -10.72
CA ARG A 317 17.84 -5.93 -9.93
C ARG A 317 18.87 -4.88 -9.48
N GLN A 318 19.31 -4.00 -10.38
CA GLN A 318 20.30 -2.96 -10.10
C GLN A 318 19.77 -1.94 -9.10
N LEU A 319 18.51 -1.50 -9.25
CA LEU A 319 17.81 -0.65 -8.29
C LEU A 319 17.86 -1.25 -6.87
N LEU A 320 17.49 -2.53 -6.74
CA LEU A 320 17.45 -3.22 -5.45
C LEU A 320 18.84 -3.52 -4.88
N GLN A 321 19.83 -3.81 -5.74
CA GLN A 321 21.22 -4.05 -5.32
C GLN A 321 21.89 -2.76 -4.83
N GLU A 322 21.60 -1.65 -5.49
CA GLU A 322 22.14 -0.35 -5.11
C GLU A 322 21.41 0.28 -3.94
N GLY A 323 20.14 -0.08 -3.67
CA GLY A 323 19.43 0.14 -2.41
C GLY A 323 19.89 1.34 -1.59
N MET A 324 20.66 1.12 -0.51
CA MET A 324 21.10 2.18 0.41
C MET A 324 22.37 2.95 -0.03
N SER A 325 22.83 2.77 -1.27
CA SER A 325 24.06 3.42 -1.76
C SER A 325 23.87 4.90 -2.13
N LEU A 326 22.64 5.28 -2.50
CA LEU A 326 22.21 6.62 -2.85
C LEU A 326 20.80 6.84 -2.30
N LYS A 327 20.35 8.10 -2.24
CA LYS A 327 18.97 8.40 -1.89
C LYS A 327 18.02 7.81 -2.94
N TRP A 328 16.84 7.37 -2.54
CA TRP A 328 15.92 6.72 -3.48
C TRP A 328 15.57 7.55 -4.73
N PRO A 329 15.41 8.90 -4.71
CA PRO A 329 15.14 9.66 -5.93
C PRO A 329 16.32 9.63 -6.90
N GLU A 330 17.55 9.65 -6.39
CA GLU A 330 18.78 9.59 -7.19
C GLU A 330 18.92 8.21 -7.86
N LEU A 331 18.46 7.14 -7.20
CA LEU A 331 18.42 5.81 -7.80
C LEU A 331 17.39 5.71 -8.94
N LEU A 332 16.23 6.33 -8.77
CA LEU A 332 15.23 6.39 -9.83
C LEU A 332 15.72 7.18 -11.04
N GLU A 333 16.40 8.31 -10.81
CA GLU A 333 17.02 9.08 -11.89
C GLU A 333 18.11 8.26 -12.59
N LYS A 334 19.01 7.63 -11.82
CA LYS A 334 20.13 6.85 -12.35
C LYS A 334 19.68 5.66 -13.22
N HIS A 335 18.69 4.89 -12.77
CA HIS A 335 18.30 3.63 -13.43
C HIS A 335 17.12 3.78 -14.39
N PHE A 336 16.20 4.71 -14.12
CA PHE A 336 14.95 4.84 -14.87
C PHE A 336 14.78 6.21 -15.54
N GLN A 337 15.72 7.14 -15.35
CA GLN A 337 15.62 8.53 -15.84
C GLN A 337 14.38 9.25 -15.30
N ILE A 338 13.89 8.83 -14.14
CA ILE A 338 12.75 9.44 -13.46
C ILE A 338 13.27 10.58 -12.60
N VAL A 339 12.91 11.80 -12.95
CA VAL A 339 13.25 13.01 -12.18
C VAL A 339 12.00 13.51 -11.47
N GLY A 340 11.95 13.28 -10.15
CA GLY A 340 10.79 13.62 -9.34
C GLY A 340 9.59 12.68 -9.53
N LEU A 341 8.56 12.89 -8.72
CA LEU A 341 7.34 12.10 -8.75
C LEU A 341 6.24 12.78 -9.56
N ASP A 342 5.47 11.98 -10.29
CA ASP A 342 4.35 12.41 -11.15
C ASP A 342 3.19 11.42 -10.98
N ASP A 343 1.97 11.94 -10.79
CA ASP A 343 0.75 11.14 -10.63
C ASP A 343 0.12 10.71 -11.97
N GLU A 344 0.51 11.32 -13.10
CA GLU A 344 -0.04 11.01 -14.42
C GLU A 344 0.15 9.54 -14.84
N PRO A 345 1.28 8.85 -14.59
CA PRO A 345 1.41 7.42 -14.94
C PRO A 345 0.45 6.52 -14.15
N LEU A 346 0.17 6.86 -12.88
CA LEU A 346 -0.84 6.15 -12.08
C LEU A 346 -2.24 6.37 -12.67
N LEU A 347 -2.59 7.63 -12.96
CA LEU A 347 -3.89 7.99 -13.54
C LEU A 347 -4.09 7.31 -14.91
N ARG A 348 -3.04 7.29 -15.74
CA ARG A 348 -3.04 6.61 -17.05
C ARG A 348 -3.26 5.11 -16.93
N TYR A 349 -2.61 4.46 -15.98
CA TYR A 349 -2.81 3.03 -15.70
C TYR A 349 -4.28 2.72 -15.35
N PHE A 350 -4.91 3.57 -14.53
CA PHE A 350 -6.29 3.39 -14.11
C PHE A 350 -7.35 4.01 -15.03
N ARG A 351 -6.97 4.67 -16.13
CA ARG A 351 -7.91 5.31 -17.07
C ARG A 351 -9.03 4.39 -17.56
N PRO A 352 -8.79 3.12 -17.95
CA PRO A 352 -9.87 2.23 -18.35
C PRO A 352 -10.85 1.90 -17.21
N LEU A 353 -10.35 1.88 -15.96
CA LEU A 353 -11.20 1.73 -14.78
C LEU A 353 -12.01 3.00 -14.53
N GLU A 354 -11.39 4.16 -14.65
CA GLU A 354 -12.07 5.45 -14.49
C GLU A 354 -13.28 5.57 -15.43
N GLU A 355 -13.08 5.27 -16.72
CA GLU A 355 -14.15 5.25 -17.72
C GLU A 355 -15.26 4.26 -17.37
N PHE A 356 -14.90 3.11 -16.78
CA PHE A 356 -15.88 2.15 -16.30
C PHE A 356 -16.68 2.70 -15.12
N LEU A 357 -16.03 3.30 -14.13
CA LEU A 357 -16.68 3.89 -12.96
C LEU A 357 -17.65 5.00 -13.38
N ASP A 358 -17.27 5.84 -14.34
CA ASP A 358 -18.13 6.91 -14.88
C ASP A 358 -19.42 6.36 -15.50
N ARG A 359 -19.35 5.18 -16.15
CA ARG A 359 -20.54 4.52 -16.73
C ARG A 359 -21.46 3.87 -15.70
N GLN A 360 -20.96 3.51 -14.52
CA GLN A 360 -21.79 2.93 -13.45
C GLN A 360 -22.70 3.97 -12.77
N GLY A 361 -22.53 5.26 -13.09
CA GLY A 361 -23.29 6.37 -12.55
C GLY A 361 -22.38 7.30 -11.75
N SER A 362 -22.49 8.60 -12.04
CA SER A 362 -21.76 9.65 -11.33
C SER A 362 -22.01 9.60 -9.82
N PRO A 363 -21.07 10.05 -8.97
CA PRO A 363 -21.34 10.24 -7.55
C PRO A 363 -22.62 11.05 -7.40
N LYS A 364 -23.65 10.50 -6.73
CA LYS A 364 -24.82 11.27 -6.34
C LYS A 364 -24.30 12.40 -5.46
N ASN A 365 -24.19 13.62 -6.02
CA ASN A 365 -23.79 14.88 -5.37
C ASN A 365 -23.26 14.70 -3.95
N LEU A 366 -22.04 14.19 -3.84
CA LEU A 366 -21.23 14.39 -2.65
C LEU A 366 -20.82 15.86 -2.72
N ASN A 367 -21.67 16.75 -2.23
CA ASN A 367 -21.43 18.18 -2.30
C ASN A 367 -20.14 18.50 -1.52
N PRO A 368 -19.01 18.87 -2.16
CA PRO A 368 -17.79 19.19 -1.45
C PRO A 368 -17.90 20.55 -0.74
N GLU A 369 -18.89 21.36 -1.12
CA GLU A 369 -19.01 22.77 -0.75
C GLU A 369 -19.73 23.01 0.60
N GLY A 370 -20.02 21.96 1.36
CA GLY A 370 -20.67 22.05 2.67
C GLY A 370 -19.72 22.07 3.88
N ARG A 371 -18.43 21.77 3.71
CA ARG A 371 -17.45 21.88 4.80
C ARG A 371 -16.94 23.33 4.84
N SER A 372 -17.39 24.09 5.83
CA SER A 372 -16.89 25.44 6.14
C SER A 372 -15.36 25.38 6.22
N GLY A 373 -14.72 26.12 5.32
CA GLY A 373 -13.27 26.12 5.17
C GLY A 373 -12.56 26.65 6.40
N ASP A 374 -11.74 25.78 6.98
CA ASP A 374 -10.41 26.16 7.45
C ASP A 374 -9.44 25.34 6.61
N SER A 375 -9.11 25.85 5.42
CA SER A 375 -7.95 25.38 4.69
C SER A 375 -6.75 25.61 5.61
N LEU A 376 -6.16 24.54 6.16
CA LEU A 376 -4.96 24.63 6.99
C LEU A 376 -3.81 25.17 6.13
N THR A 377 -3.71 26.49 6.04
CA THR A 377 -2.57 27.16 5.40
C THR A 377 -1.38 27.12 6.36
N PRO A 378 -0.21 26.59 5.97
CA PRO A 378 1.00 26.77 6.76
C PRO A 378 1.43 28.24 6.72
N VAL A 379 1.77 28.78 7.88
CA VAL A 379 2.35 30.12 8.06
C VAL A 379 3.72 30.14 7.36
N ILE A 380 3.85 31.01 6.36
CA ILE A 380 5.07 31.20 5.58
C ILE A 380 6.10 31.98 6.41
N ALA A 381 7.30 31.42 6.54
CA ALA A 381 8.52 32.19 6.73
C ALA A 381 9.63 31.56 5.89
N GLY A 382 9.87 32.11 4.70
CA GLY A 382 10.93 31.66 3.81
C GLY A 382 12.28 32.29 4.12
N THR A 383 13.35 31.62 3.69
CA THR A 383 14.46 32.19 2.90
C THR A 383 15.23 31.03 2.27
N GLY A 384 15.32 31.02 0.94
CA GLY A 384 16.09 30.03 0.20
C GLY A 384 17.60 30.28 0.29
N VAL A 385 18.37 29.18 0.25
CA VAL A 385 19.80 29.21 -0.02
C VAL A 385 20.15 28.03 -0.92
N ASN A 386 20.70 28.32 -2.10
CA ASN A 386 21.32 27.34 -2.99
C ASN A 386 22.65 26.86 -2.38
N VAL A 387 22.84 25.55 -2.25
CA VAL A 387 24.16 24.97 -1.95
C VAL A 387 24.44 23.78 -2.85
N THR A 388 25.41 23.95 -3.75
CA THR A 388 26.13 22.89 -4.46
C THR A 388 27.21 22.32 -3.54
N THR A 389 27.29 21.00 -3.36
CA THR A 389 28.52 20.37 -2.84
C THR A 389 28.83 19.03 -3.49
N ASN A 390 30.11 18.89 -3.83
CA ASN A 390 30.75 17.79 -4.53
C ASN A 390 30.88 16.51 -3.72
N THR A 391 30.97 15.42 -4.49
CA THR A 391 31.13 14.00 -4.16
C THR A 391 32.38 13.67 -3.33
N THR A 392 32.31 12.64 -2.48
CA THR A 392 33.29 11.53 -2.47
C THR A 392 32.74 10.31 -1.70
N SER A 393 32.78 9.15 -2.36
CA SER A 393 32.27 7.84 -1.86
C SER A 393 33.43 6.95 -1.37
N PRO A 394 33.29 6.19 -0.26
CA PRO A 394 34.19 5.09 0.06
C PRO A 394 33.62 3.72 -0.37
N LYS A 395 34.55 2.81 -0.68
CA LYS A 395 34.36 1.51 -1.35
C LYS A 395 33.59 0.49 -0.50
N THR A 396 32.71 -0.24 -1.19
CA THR A 396 31.89 -1.37 -0.73
C THR A 396 32.65 -2.69 -0.64
N THR A 397 32.38 -3.49 0.39
CA THR A 397 32.56 -4.96 0.38
C THR A 397 31.41 -5.66 1.11
N SER A 398 30.86 -6.70 0.45
CA SER A 398 30.11 -7.84 1.04
C SER A 398 28.72 -7.65 1.69
N VAL A 399 27.99 -6.57 1.45
CA VAL A 399 26.61 -6.38 2.00
C VAL A 399 25.49 -6.71 0.98
N GLY A 400 25.79 -6.72 -0.32
CA GLY A 400 24.77 -6.80 -1.38
C GLY A 400 23.93 -8.09 -1.43
N SER A 401 24.47 -9.23 -0.98
CA SER A 401 23.75 -10.52 -1.07
C SER A 401 22.64 -10.67 -0.03
N ALA A 402 22.78 -10.08 1.16
CA ALA A 402 21.76 -10.16 2.21
C ALA A 402 20.56 -9.22 1.93
N ILE A 403 20.85 -8.04 1.39
CA ILE A 403 19.83 -7.06 0.97
C ILE A 403 18.94 -7.67 -0.11
N LEU A 404 19.53 -8.30 -1.14
CA LEU A 404 18.78 -8.88 -2.26
C LEU A 404 17.81 -10.01 -1.82
N ILE A 405 18.21 -10.82 -0.84
CA ILE A 405 17.35 -11.86 -0.26
C ILE A 405 16.17 -11.23 0.50
N GLY A 406 16.40 -10.13 1.24
CA GLY A 406 15.34 -9.35 1.89
C GLY A 406 14.36 -8.73 0.90
N CYS A 407 14.85 -8.14 -0.19
CA CYS A 407 13.98 -7.55 -1.23
C CYS A 407 13.09 -8.61 -1.89
N ALA A 408 13.68 -9.76 -2.21
CA ALA A 408 12.97 -10.85 -2.87
C ALA A 408 11.90 -11.47 -1.95
N THR A 409 12.12 -11.52 -0.62
CA THR A 409 11.09 -12.00 0.32
C THR A 409 9.93 -11.02 0.45
N VAL A 410 10.18 -9.70 0.52
CA VAL A 410 9.08 -8.71 0.58
C VAL A 410 8.30 -8.67 -0.74
N ALA A 411 8.98 -8.75 -1.88
CA ALA A 411 8.31 -8.85 -3.17
C ALA A 411 7.49 -10.15 -3.29
N ALA A 412 8.02 -11.28 -2.81
CA ALA A 412 7.28 -12.54 -2.73
C ALA A 412 6.05 -12.43 -1.81
N ILE A 413 6.15 -11.75 -0.66
CA ILE A 413 5.01 -11.49 0.23
C ILE A 413 3.96 -10.65 -0.49
N GLY A 414 4.37 -9.61 -1.24
CA GLY A 414 3.47 -8.81 -2.07
C GLY A 414 2.72 -9.67 -3.08
N ILE A 415 3.43 -10.50 -3.84
CA ILE A 415 2.85 -11.42 -4.84
C ILE A 415 1.89 -12.41 -4.16
N VAL A 416 2.31 -13.05 -3.06
CA VAL A 416 1.52 -14.04 -2.33
C VAL A 416 0.25 -13.43 -1.77
N THR A 417 0.36 -12.25 -1.14
CA THR A 417 -0.79 -11.51 -0.61
C THR A 417 -1.79 -11.22 -1.72
N THR A 418 -1.29 -10.82 -2.89
CA THR A 418 -2.11 -10.55 -4.07
C THR A 418 -2.86 -11.79 -4.56
N LEU A 419 -2.14 -12.89 -4.79
CA LEU A 419 -2.72 -14.15 -5.24
C LEU A 419 -3.71 -14.73 -4.21
N PHE A 420 -3.42 -14.56 -2.92
CA PHE A 420 -4.29 -14.98 -1.83
C PHE A 420 -5.59 -14.16 -1.78
N LEU A 421 -5.50 -12.83 -1.90
CA LEU A 421 -6.66 -11.94 -1.94
C LEU A 421 -7.54 -12.22 -3.17
N ILE A 422 -6.92 -12.51 -4.32
CA ILE A 422 -7.62 -12.91 -5.54
C ILE A 422 -8.39 -14.24 -5.34
N GLY A 423 -7.93 -15.14 -4.47
CA GLY A 423 -8.52 -16.48 -4.27
C GLY A 423 -9.40 -16.67 -3.04
N ARG A 424 -9.61 -15.61 -2.25
CA ARG A 424 -10.35 -15.74 -1.00
C ARG A 424 -11.87 -15.75 -1.26
N LYS A 425 -12.53 -16.85 -0.90
CA LYS A 425 -13.95 -16.84 -0.48
C LYS A 425 -13.98 -16.81 1.05
N ARG A 426 -14.84 -15.98 1.65
CA ARG A 426 -15.14 -16.09 3.10
C ARG A 426 -15.53 -17.54 3.37
N PHE A 427 -14.73 -18.24 4.18
CA PHE A 427 -15.20 -19.44 4.86
C PHE A 427 -16.45 -19.01 5.63
N LYS A 428 -17.64 -19.36 5.13
CA LYS A 428 -18.84 -19.35 5.96
C LYS A 428 -18.57 -20.35 7.08
N ARG A 429 -18.13 -19.86 8.23
CA ARG A 429 -18.23 -20.62 9.48
C ARG A 429 -19.72 -20.96 9.62
N GLY A 430 -20.01 -22.24 9.79
CA GLY A 430 -21.37 -22.76 9.96
C GLY A 430 -22.13 -21.94 11.01
N GLY A 431 -23.42 -21.78 10.78
CA GLY A 431 -24.29 -20.90 11.53
C GLY A 431 -24.17 -21.12 13.04
N HIS A 432 -23.79 -20.05 13.73
CA HIS A 432 -24.29 -19.77 15.06
C HIS A 432 -24.93 -18.39 14.98
N GLU A 433 -26.26 -18.35 15.06
CA GLU A 433 -27.00 -17.15 15.43
C GLU A 433 -26.41 -16.64 16.75
N TYR A 434 -25.76 -15.48 16.70
CA TYR A 434 -25.55 -14.71 17.92
C TYR A 434 -26.91 -14.13 18.30
N GLN A 435 -27.57 -14.79 19.25
CA GLN A 435 -28.68 -14.16 19.96
C GLN A 435 -28.14 -12.91 20.65
N ILE A 436 -28.68 -11.76 20.24
CA ILE A 436 -28.50 -10.48 20.90
C ILE A 436 -29.03 -10.66 22.33
N ALA A 437 -28.12 -10.76 23.30
CA ALA A 437 -28.48 -10.77 24.70
C ALA A 437 -29.16 -9.43 25.01
N LYS A 438 -30.47 -9.47 25.28
CA LYS A 438 -31.20 -8.35 25.88
C LYS A 438 -30.54 -8.02 27.21
N SER A 439 -30.10 -6.78 27.37
CA SER A 439 -29.74 -6.21 28.65
C SER A 439 -30.98 -6.14 29.54
N GLU A 440 -30.98 -6.87 30.65
CA GLU A 440 -31.83 -6.52 31.80
C GLU A 440 -31.09 -5.54 32.70
N PRO A 441 -31.79 -4.55 33.28
CA PRO A 441 -31.18 -3.51 34.08
C PRO A 441 -30.92 -4.00 35.51
N ILE A 442 -29.76 -3.63 36.06
CA ILE A 442 -29.55 -3.48 37.51
C ILE A 442 -29.00 -2.07 37.74
#